data_AF-A0AAN1FGI6-F1
#
_entry.id   AF-A0AAN1FGI6-F1
#
_cell.length_a   1.000
_cell.length_b   1.000
_cell.length_c   1.000
_cell.angle_alpha   90.00
_cell.angle_beta   90.00
_cell.angle_gamma   90.00
#
_symmetry.space_group_name_H-M   'P 1'
#
loop_
_entity.id
_entity.type
_entity.pdbx_description
1 polymer ?
#
loop_
_entity_poly.entity_id
_entity_poly.type
_entity_poly.pdbx_seq_one_letter_code
_entity_poly.pdbx_strand_id
1 'polypeptide(L)'
;MRARKMSQGMTLIESVLAIVILAIALIILTSFLFPSVQKSALPHYQVRAASLGQAVLNQILAVSFDEQSDRNGSLWRCDELDKQCTLPASLGPDKNEQPAFYNDVDDYIGCWYGANAQQQCQQGLSITRLLGGDEQDDYRNFVVNILVSYDYDNALSGQVTPHQTSSFKKIIVRVSASNFTEYEFVAYKGNY
;
A
#
# COMPACT_ATOMS: atom_id res chain seq x y z
N MET A 1 8.11 -14.27 74.71
CA MET A 1 9.22 -13.31 74.50
C MET A 1 9.41 -13.10 73.01
N ARG A 2 9.30 -11.88 72.50
CA ARG A 2 9.59 -11.56 71.08
C ARG A 2 10.99 -10.95 71.00
N ALA A 3 11.90 -11.63 70.30
CA ALA A 3 13.24 -11.12 70.04
C ALA A 3 13.17 -9.86 69.16
N ARG A 4 13.79 -8.77 69.60
CA ARG A 4 13.88 -7.51 68.85
C ARG A 4 14.98 -7.67 67.81
N LYS A 5 14.62 -7.76 66.53
CA LYS A 5 15.60 -7.73 65.42
C LYS A 5 16.32 -6.38 65.45
N MET A 6 17.63 -6.38 65.66
CA MET A 6 18.47 -5.19 65.46
C MET A 6 18.48 -4.84 63.98
N SER A 7 18.12 -3.60 63.64
CA SER A 7 18.32 -3.05 62.31
C SER A 7 19.82 -2.80 62.13
N GLN A 8 20.47 -3.62 61.31
CA GLN A 8 21.81 -3.32 60.82
C GLN A 8 21.68 -2.25 59.72
N GLY A 9 22.37 -1.13 59.91
CA GLY A 9 22.47 -0.07 58.89
C GLY A 9 23.39 -0.48 57.74
N MET A 10 23.25 0.21 56.61
CA MET A 10 24.09 -0.03 55.43
C MET A 10 25.47 0.61 55.63
N THR A 11 26.54 -0.07 55.19
CA THR A 11 27.89 0.53 55.22
C THR A 11 28.09 1.51 54.07
N LEU A 12 29.01 2.47 54.22
CA LEU A 12 29.28 3.47 53.18
C LEU A 12 29.69 2.79 51.85
N ILE A 13 30.52 1.75 51.91
CA ILE A 13 30.95 1.01 50.72
C ILE A 13 29.80 0.28 50.02
N GLU A 14 28.86 -0.27 50.79
CA GLU A 14 27.69 -0.97 50.26
C GLU A 14 26.72 -0.01 49.56
N SER A 15 26.57 1.22 50.07
CA SER A 15 25.79 2.27 49.40
C SER A 15 26.42 2.73 48.08
N VAL A 16 27.75 2.84 48.02
CA VAL A 16 28.48 3.16 46.78
C VAL A 16 28.30 2.05 45.75
N LEU A 17 28.45 0.79 46.17
CA LEU A 17 28.22 -0.37 45.30
C LEU A 17 26.78 -0.40 44.77
N ALA A 18 25.78 -0.13 45.63
CA ALA A 18 24.38 -0.10 45.22
C ALA A 18 24.10 0.97 44.15
N ILE A 19 24.63 2.19 44.31
CA ILE A 19 24.44 3.27 43.33
C ILE A 19 25.14 2.94 42.01
N VAL A 20 26.34 2.36 42.04
CA VAL A 20 27.07 1.94 40.84
C VAL A 20 26.30 0.85 40.08
N ILE A 21 25.80 -0.17 40.78
CA ILE A 21 25.01 -1.25 40.17
C ILE A 21 23.70 -0.70 39.58
N LEU A 22 23.01 0.19 40.31
CA LEU A 22 21.79 0.84 39.83
C LEU A 22 22.05 1.69 38.58
N ALA A 23 23.16 2.43 38.53
CA ALA A 23 23.54 3.23 37.38
C ALA A 23 23.80 2.37 36.14
N ILE A 24 24.53 1.26 36.30
CA ILE A 24 24.77 0.30 35.21
C ILE A 24 23.44 -0.31 34.72
N ALA A 25 22.57 -0.71 35.65
CA ALA A 25 21.25 -1.27 35.30
C ALA A 25 20.38 -0.27 34.53
N LEU A 26 20.36 1.00 34.93
CA LEU A 26 19.61 2.06 34.24
C LEU A 26 20.19 2.36 32.84
N ILE A 27 21.51 2.33 32.66
CA ILE A 27 22.14 2.52 31.34
C ILE A 27 21.74 1.39 30.38
N ILE A 28 21.74 0.14 30.86
CA ILE A 28 21.30 -1.02 30.07
C ILE A 28 19.81 -0.87 29.72
N LEU A 29 18.96 -0.61 30.71
CA LEU A 29 17.52 -0.45 30.48
C LEU A 29 17.20 0.66 29.49
N THR A 30 17.82 1.84 29.63
CA THR A 30 17.61 2.96 28.71
C THR A 30 18.11 2.65 27.31
N SER A 31 19.28 2.02 27.17
CA SER A 31 19.85 1.65 25.87
C SER A 31 18.98 0.63 25.10
N PHE A 32 18.25 -0.24 25.80
CA PHE A 32 17.30 -1.18 25.19
C PHE A 32 15.89 -0.59 24.97
N LEU A 33 15.41 0.26 25.88
CA LEU A 33 14.04 0.79 25.83
C LEU A 33 13.87 1.86 24.73
N PHE A 34 14.82 2.79 24.62
CA PHE A 34 14.72 3.93 23.70
C PHE A 34 14.62 3.54 22.20
N PRO A 35 15.41 2.60 21.65
CA PRO A 35 15.28 2.22 20.24
C PRO A 35 13.97 1.47 19.92
N SER A 36 13.33 0.87 20.92
CA SER A 36 12.06 0.12 20.73
C SER A 36 10.87 1.05 20.48
N VAL A 37 10.86 2.22 21.12
CA VAL A 37 9.76 3.21 20.99
C VAL A 37 9.65 3.75 19.56
N GLN A 38 10.78 4.02 18.90
CA GLN A 38 10.77 4.55 17.53
C GLN A 38 10.29 3.53 16.48
N LYS A 39 10.54 2.24 16.70
CA LYS A 39 10.13 1.18 15.75
C LYS A 39 8.69 0.69 15.99
N SER A 40 8.04 1.11 17.07
CA SER A 40 6.70 0.64 17.44
C SER A 40 5.58 1.09 16.48
N ALA A 41 5.80 2.18 15.72
CA ALA A 41 4.81 2.65 14.74
C ALA A 41 4.88 1.92 13.38
N LEU A 42 6.02 1.30 13.04
CA LEU A 42 6.24 0.65 11.73
C LEU A 42 5.22 -0.46 11.43
N PRO A 43 4.91 -1.39 12.36
CA PRO A 43 3.95 -2.46 12.08
C PRO A 43 2.54 -1.91 11.80
N HIS A 44 2.16 -0.81 12.43
CA HIS A 44 0.87 -0.17 12.17
C HIS A 44 0.80 0.38 10.74
N TYR A 45 1.86 1.03 10.24
CA TYR A 45 1.91 1.50 8.85
C TYR A 45 1.92 0.34 7.85
N GLN A 46 2.61 -0.76 8.16
CA GLN A 46 2.65 -1.97 7.33
C GLN A 46 1.27 -2.59 7.15
N VAL A 47 0.53 -2.79 8.25
CA VAL A 47 -0.81 -3.39 8.21
C VAL A 47 -1.77 -2.49 7.42
N ARG A 48 -1.71 -1.16 7.65
CA ARG A 48 -2.54 -0.19 6.92
C ARG A 48 -2.18 -0.11 5.43
N ALA A 49 -0.89 -0.14 5.09
CA ALA A 49 -0.45 -0.18 3.70
C ALA A 49 -0.97 -1.44 2.99
N ALA A 50 -0.94 -2.59 3.68
CA ALA A 50 -1.43 -3.84 3.15
C ALA A 50 -2.95 -3.85 2.99
N SER A 51 -3.72 -3.37 3.98
CA SER A 51 -5.17 -3.25 3.86
C SER A 51 -5.57 -2.32 2.72
N LEU A 52 -4.87 -1.19 2.59
CA LEU A 52 -5.09 -0.23 1.51
C LEU A 52 -4.78 -0.83 0.13
N GLY A 53 -3.61 -1.46 -0.02
CA GLY A 53 -3.21 -2.09 -1.27
C GLY A 53 -4.20 -3.18 -1.71
N GLN A 54 -4.66 -4.02 -0.78
CA GLN A 54 -5.66 -5.06 -1.05
C GLN A 54 -7.03 -4.47 -1.41
N ALA A 55 -7.48 -3.43 -0.71
CA ALA A 55 -8.76 -2.77 -1.01
C ALA A 55 -8.75 -2.18 -2.43
N VAL A 56 -7.69 -1.45 -2.78
CA VAL A 56 -7.50 -0.88 -4.13
C VAL A 56 -7.42 -1.98 -5.18
N LEU A 57 -6.65 -3.04 -4.94
CA LEU A 57 -6.51 -4.14 -5.87
C LEU A 57 -7.84 -4.85 -6.13
N ASN A 58 -8.63 -5.09 -5.07
CA ASN A 58 -9.95 -5.70 -5.20
C ASN A 58 -10.91 -4.82 -5.99
N GLN A 59 -10.85 -3.51 -5.82
CA GLN A 59 -11.66 -2.57 -6.60
C GLN A 59 -11.30 -2.61 -8.09
N ILE A 60 -10.00 -2.55 -8.43
CA ILE A 60 -9.54 -2.63 -9.82
C ILE A 60 -9.89 -3.99 -10.45
N LEU A 61 -9.80 -5.08 -9.68
CA LEU A 61 -10.13 -6.41 -10.20
C LEU A 61 -11.65 -6.62 -10.39
N ALA A 62 -12.49 -5.81 -9.75
CA ALA A 62 -13.94 -5.90 -9.83
C ALA A 62 -14.55 -5.28 -11.10
N VAL A 63 -13.81 -4.40 -11.80
CA VAL A 63 -14.25 -3.77 -13.04
C VAL A 63 -13.89 -4.62 -14.28
N SER A 64 -14.40 -4.25 -15.46
CA SER A 64 -14.14 -4.99 -16.71
C SER A 64 -12.69 -4.84 -17.17
N PHE A 65 -12.25 -5.76 -18.03
CA PHE A 65 -10.88 -5.75 -18.56
C PHE A 65 -10.55 -4.48 -19.36
N ASP A 66 -11.52 -4.00 -20.13
CA ASP A 66 -11.40 -2.88 -21.08
C ASP A 66 -12.82 -2.31 -21.32
N GLU A 67 -12.91 -1.03 -21.66
CA GLU A 67 -14.18 -0.33 -22.00
C GLU A 67 -14.99 -1.05 -23.08
N GLN A 68 -14.32 -1.72 -24.03
CA GLN A 68 -14.94 -2.43 -25.14
C GLN A 68 -15.40 -3.85 -24.78
N SER A 69 -15.05 -4.36 -23.60
CA SER A 69 -15.51 -5.67 -23.11
C SER A 69 -16.90 -5.59 -22.50
N ASP A 70 -17.65 -6.71 -22.55
CA ASP A 70 -18.93 -6.80 -21.87
C ASP A 70 -18.77 -6.72 -20.34
N ARG A 71 -19.42 -5.74 -19.73
CA ARG A 71 -19.37 -5.49 -18.28
C ARG A 71 -20.07 -6.57 -17.47
N ASN A 72 -20.99 -7.31 -18.09
CA ASN A 72 -21.72 -8.39 -17.46
C ASN A 72 -20.99 -9.74 -17.58
N GLY A 73 -19.78 -9.75 -18.18
CA GLY A 73 -18.85 -10.87 -18.14
C GLY A 73 -19.29 -12.10 -18.93
N SER A 74 -20.03 -11.95 -20.03
CA SER A 74 -20.59 -13.12 -20.71
C SER A 74 -20.74 -13.05 -22.23
N LEU A 75 -20.78 -11.87 -22.87
CA LEU A 75 -21.13 -11.83 -24.29
C LEU A 75 -19.97 -11.63 -25.26
N TRP A 76 -18.99 -10.78 -24.95
CA TRP A 76 -17.84 -10.54 -25.84
C TRP A 76 -16.65 -9.96 -25.11
N ARG A 77 -15.47 -10.30 -25.63
CA ARG A 77 -14.17 -9.78 -25.23
C ARG A 77 -13.75 -8.61 -26.12
N CYS A 78 -12.82 -7.77 -25.67
CA CYS A 78 -12.42 -6.57 -26.41
C CYS A 78 -11.65 -6.83 -27.73
N ASP A 79 -11.44 -8.10 -28.10
CA ASP A 79 -10.77 -8.58 -29.31
C ASP A 79 -11.71 -9.42 -30.20
N GLU A 80 -13.02 -9.37 -29.95
CA GLU A 80 -14.05 -10.13 -30.65
C GLU A 80 -15.13 -9.22 -31.28
N LEU A 81 -15.90 -9.75 -32.24
CA LEU A 81 -17.08 -9.07 -32.83
C LEU A 81 -16.80 -7.64 -33.32
N ASP A 82 -15.65 -7.43 -33.97
CA ASP A 82 -15.16 -6.13 -34.45
C ASP A 82 -14.93 -5.07 -33.34
N LYS A 83 -14.81 -5.50 -32.08
CA LYS A 83 -14.30 -4.67 -30.97
C LYS A 83 -12.78 -4.71 -30.94
N GLN A 84 -12.18 -3.57 -30.62
CA GLN A 84 -10.74 -3.44 -30.44
C GLN A 84 -10.47 -2.94 -29.03
N CYS A 85 -9.62 -3.65 -28.30
CA CYS A 85 -9.18 -3.24 -26.97
C CYS A 85 -8.39 -1.93 -27.05
N THR A 86 -8.37 -1.19 -25.95
CA THR A 86 -7.56 0.02 -25.83
C THR A 86 -6.09 -0.30 -26.07
N LEU A 87 -5.46 0.46 -26.97
CA LEU A 87 -4.05 0.28 -27.29
C LEU A 87 -3.17 0.61 -26.08
N PRO A 88 -1.97 -0.02 -25.94
CA PRO A 88 -1.08 0.24 -24.80
C PRO A 88 -0.72 1.72 -24.60
N ALA A 89 -0.64 2.50 -25.68
CA ALA A 89 -0.32 3.93 -25.63
C ALA A 89 -1.51 4.82 -25.23
N SER A 90 -2.71 4.26 -25.21
CA SER A 90 -3.96 4.94 -24.88
C SER A 90 -4.52 4.50 -23.54
N LEU A 91 -3.84 3.60 -22.82
CA LEU A 91 -4.25 3.18 -21.48
C LEU A 91 -4.27 4.37 -20.51
N GLY A 92 -5.32 4.45 -19.72
CA GLY A 92 -5.53 5.49 -18.74
C GLY A 92 -6.97 5.97 -18.73
N PRO A 93 -7.31 6.90 -17.82
CA PRO A 93 -8.66 7.43 -17.73
C PRO A 93 -9.12 8.05 -19.04
N ASP A 94 -10.33 7.67 -19.47
CA ASP A 94 -10.96 8.26 -20.64
C ASP A 94 -11.26 9.76 -20.47
N LYS A 95 -11.45 10.45 -21.60
CA LYS A 95 -11.55 11.92 -21.66
C LYS A 95 -12.57 12.50 -20.68
N ASN A 96 -12.06 13.01 -19.57
CA ASN A 96 -12.79 13.63 -18.45
C ASN A 96 -13.69 12.67 -17.65
N GLU A 97 -13.38 11.38 -17.66
CA GLU A 97 -14.06 10.45 -16.77
C GLU A 97 -13.68 10.74 -15.31
N GLN A 98 -14.68 10.71 -14.43
CA GLN A 98 -14.45 10.87 -13.00
C GLN A 98 -14.27 9.49 -12.36
N PRO A 99 -13.52 9.38 -11.24
CA PRO A 99 -13.32 8.11 -10.54
C PRO A 99 -14.60 7.33 -10.20
N ALA A 100 -15.73 8.04 -10.05
CA ALA A 100 -17.04 7.43 -9.80
C ALA A 100 -17.63 6.69 -11.02
N PHE A 101 -17.11 6.95 -12.22
CA PHE A 101 -17.57 6.37 -13.49
C PHE A 101 -16.58 5.37 -14.08
N TYR A 102 -15.38 5.25 -13.50
CA TYR A 102 -14.36 4.29 -13.92
C TYR A 102 -14.96 2.91 -14.07
N ASN A 103 -14.80 2.39 -15.27
CA ASN A 103 -15.54 1.23 -15.73
C ASN A 103 -14.64 0.10 -16.19
N ASP A 104 -13.35 0.36 -16.42
CA ASP A 104 -12.35 -0.65 -16.71
C ASP A 104 -11.09 -0.52 -15.84
N VAL A 105 -10.14 -1.45 -16.06
CA VAL A 105 -8.94 -1.57 -15.23
C VAL A 105 -7.99 -0.37 -15.40
N ASP A 106 -7.83 0.16 -16.61
CA ASP A 106 -6.84 1.21 -16.88
C ASP A 106 -7.28 2.61 -16.51
N ASP A 107 -8.57 2.84 -16.27
CA ASP A 107 -9.07 4.09 -15.68
C ASP A 107 -8.40 4.45 -14.33
N TYR A 108 -7.96 3.43 -13.59
CA TYR A 108 -7.33 3.61 -12.29
C TYR A 108 -5.86 4.03 -12.35
N ILE A 109 -5.24 4.04 -13.55
CA ILE A 109 -3.83 4.42 -13.72
C ILE A 109 -3.61 5.85 -13.21
N GLY A 110 -2.64 5.99 -12.32
CA GLY A 110 -2.26 7.29 -11.79
C GLY A 110 -1.75 7.26 -10.36
N CYS A 111 -1.55 8.46 -9.83
CA CYS A 111 -1.06 8.70 -8.48
C CYS A 111 -2.22 9.17 -7.59
N TRP A 112 -2.47 8.47 -6.49
CA TRP A 112 -3.55 8.73 -5.56
C TRP A 112 -2.96 9.10 -4.19
N TYR A 113 -3.25 10.30 -3.70
CA TYR A 113 -2.64 10.82 -2.48
C TYR A 113 -3.63 11.03 -1.35
N GLY A 114 -3.17 10.83 -0.12
CA GLY A 114 -3.82 11.35 1.08
C GLY A 114 -3.58 12.85 1.25
N ALA A 115 -4.38 13.48 2.13
CA ALA A 115 -4.40 14.94 2.31
C ALA A 115 -3.02 15.59 2.58
N ASN A 116 -2.08 14.89 3.22
CA ASN A 116 -0.75 15.42 3.55
C ASN A 116 0.33 15.02 2.54
N ALA A 117 -0.01 14.18 1.55
CA ALA A 117 0.92 13.56 0.62
C ALA A 117 0.79 14.10 -0.83
N GLN A 118 -0.01 15.14 -1.04
CA GLN A 118 -0.27 15.73 -2.36
C GLN A 118 1.01 16.09 -3.13
N GLN A 119 2.04 16.57 -2.43
CA GLN A 119 3.33 16.96 -3.04
C GLN A 119 4.11 15.78 -3.63
N GLN A 120 3.74 14.54 -3.31
CA GLN A 120 4.39 13.33 -3.83
C GLN A 120 3.85 12.92 -5.21
N CYS A 121 2.73 13.50 -5.65
CA CYS A 121 2.15 13.28 -6.97
C CYS A 121 2.27 14.56 -7.81
N GLN A 122 2.73 14.46 -9.07
CA GLN A 122 2.70 15.60 -10.00
C GLN A 122 1.28 15.88 -10.50
N GLN A 123 0.61 14.83 -10.99
CA GLN A 123 -0.78 14.84 -11.41
C GLN A 123 -1.44 13.64 -10.73
N GLY A 124 -2.36 13.90 -9.83
CA GLY A 124 -2.97 12.86 -9.02
C GLY A 124 -4.30 13.29 -8.42
N LEU A 125 -5.01 12.31 -7.87
CA LEU A 125 -6.32 12.50 -7.25
C LEU A 125 -6.28 12.10 -5.78
N SER A 126 -7.24 12.61 -5.01
CA SER A 126 -7.38 12.19 -3.62
C SER A 126 -7.76 10.72 -3.53
N ILE A 127 -7.12 9.97 -2.64
CA ILE A 127 -7.43 8.57 -2.37
C ILE A 127 -8.89 8.35 -1.92
N THR A 128 -9.54 9.39 -1.41
CA THR A 128 -10.97 9.35 -1.04
C THR A 128 -11.88 9.15 -2.24
N ARG A 129 -11.46 9.58 -3.43
CA ARG A 129 -12.20 9.36 -4.68
C ARG A 129 -12.04 7.95 -5.22
N LEU A 130 -10.99 7.25 -4.78
CA LEU A 130 -10.74 5.87 -5.14
C LEU A 130 -11.66 4.94 -4.33
N LEU A 131 -11.54 4.95 -3.00
CA LEU A 131 -12.21 3.98 -2.15
C LEU A 131 -13.68 4.31 -1.80
N GLY A 132 -14.12 5.55 -2.06
CA GLY A 132 -15.46 6.01 -1.72
C GLY A 132 -15.74 6.01 -0.21
N GLY A 133 -15.60 7.16 0.45
CA GLY A 133 -15.97 7.29 1.87
C GLY A 133 -15.27 8.42 2.61
N ASP A 134 -15.65 8.59 3.88
CA ASP A 134 -15.11 9.58 4.82
C ASP A 134 -13.80 9.12 5.50
N GLU A 135 -13.11 8.10 4.95
CA GLU A 135 -11.83 7.56 5.45
C GLU A 135 -10.65 8.53 5.19
N GLN A 136 -10.91 9.83 5.29
CA GLN A 136 -9.98 10.92 5.10
C GLN A 136 -8.82 10.88 6.09
N ASP A 137 -9.05 10.40 7.30
CA ASP A 137 -8.05 10.50 8.38
C ASP A 137 -7.06 9.32 8.43
N ASP A 138 -7.46 8.11 8.01
CA ASP A 138 -6.60 6.94 8.20
C ASP A 138 -5.45 6.83 7.20
N TYR A 139 -5.60 7.44 6.02
CA TYR A 139 -4.64 7.34 4.91
C TYR A 139 -4.01 8.68 4.49
N ARG A 140 -4.04 9.71 5.36
CA ARG A 140 -3.56 11.08 5.04
C ARG A 140 -2.12 11.16 4.54
N ASN A 141 -1.27 10.27 5.02
CA ASN A 141 0.17 10.25 4.72
C ASN A 141 0.52 9.17 3.67
N PHE A 142 -0.48 8.54 3.05
CA PHE A 142 -0.27 7.47 2.08
C PHE A 142 -0.37 7.99 0.65
N VAL A 143 0.37 7.34 -0.24
CA VAL A 143 0.31 7.51 -1.69
C VAL A 143 0.17 6.13 -2.30
N VAL A 144 -0.75 6.00 -3.25
CA VAL A 144 -0.96 4.80 -4.04
C VAL A 144 -0.67 5.13 -5.50
N ASN A 145 0.34 4.48 -6.07
CA ASN A 145 0.64 4.54 -7.50
C ASN A 145 0.11 3.28 -8.16
N ILE A 146 -0.78 3.46 -9.13
CA ILE A 146 -1.38 2.36 -9.88
C ILE A 146 -0.82 2.41 -11.30
N LEU A 147 -0.24 1.29 -11.73
CA LEU A 147 0.24 1.09 -13.07
C LEU A 147 -0.45 -0.14 -13.66
N VAL A 148 -0.98 0.02 -14.86
CA VAL A 148 -1.58 -1.06 -15.63
C VAL A 148 -0.86 -1.12 -16.97
N SER A 149 -0.49 -2.32 -17.37
CA SER A 149 0.14 -2.58 -18.67
C SER A 149 -0.27 -3.95 -19.16
N TYR A 150 -0.40 -4.13 -20.47
CA TYR A 150 -0.55 -5.47 -21.04
C TYR A 150 0.63 -6.37 -20.66
N ASP A 151 0.33 -7.62 -20.32
CA ASP A 151 1.36 -8.61 -20.06
C ASP A 151 1.89 -9.16 -21.38
N TYR A 152 3.17 -8.88 -21.64
CA TYR A 152 3.91 -9.31 -22.82
C TYR A 152 4.84 -10.49 -22.52
N ASP A 153 4.79 -11.06 -21.31
CA ASP A 153 5.54 -12.28 -21.03
C ASP A 153 4.92 -13.47 -21.76
N ASN A 154 5.79 -14.27 -22.38
CA ASN A 154 5.43 -15.46 -23.13
C ASN A 154 4.77 -16.52 -22.25
N ALA A 155 4.95 -16.45 -20.93
CA ALA A 155 4.41 -17.41 -19.97
C ALA A 155 2.88 -17.39 -19.88
N LEU A 156 2.24 -16.25 -20.08
CA LEU A 156 0.78 -16.07 -19.93
C LEU A 156 0.08 -15.65 -21.23
N SER A 157 0.76 -14.90 -22.09
CA SER A 157 0.11 -14.21 -23.21
C SER A 157 0.64 -14.60 -24.60
N GLY A 158 1.64 -15.49 -24.69
CA GLY A 158 2.35 -15.75 -25.94
C GLY A 158 3.19 -14.55 -26.40
N GLN A 159 3.86 -14.65 -27.56
CA GLN A 159 4.73 -13.58 -28.07
C GLN A 159 3.90 -12.36 -28.52
N VAL A 160 3.68 -11.40 -27.62
CA VAL A 160 3.09 -10.10 -27.92
C VAL A 160 4.16 -9.02 -27.85
N THR A 161 4.14 -8.07 -28.79
CA THR A 161 5.07 -6.93 -28.76
C THR A 161 4.54 -5.81 -27.85
N PRO A 162 5.39 -4.91 -27.32
CA PRO A 162 4.97 -3.85 -26.38
C PRO A 162 3.90 -2.87 -26.89
N HIS A 163 3.63 -2.89 -28.20
CA HIS A 163 2.62 -2.06 -28.86
C HIS A 163 1.33 -2.81 -29.20
N GLN A 164 1.21 -4.07 -28.79
CA GLN A 164 0.08 -4.92 -29.07
C GLN A 164 -0.74 -5.19 -27.81
N THR A 165 -2.03 -5.39 -28.02
CA THR A 165 -2.97 -5.84 -27.01
C THR A 165 -2.69 -7.31 -26.67
N SER A 166 -2.99 -7.69 -25.45
CA SER A 166 -2.73 -9.02 -24.91
C SER A 166 -3.95 -9.52 -24.14
N SER A 167 -4.08 -10.83 -23.97
CA SER A 167 -5.18 -11.43 -23.21
C SER A 167 -5.13 -11.13 -21.71
N PHE A 168 -4.01 -10.58 -21.21
CA PHE A 168 -3.84 -10.23 -19.81
C PHE A 168 -3.30 -8.81 -19.64
N LYS A 169 -3.84 -8.09 -18.65
CA LYS A 169 -3.33 -6.82 -18.14
C LYS A 169 -2.70 -7.09 -16.77
N LYS A 170 -1.43 -6.70 -16.59
CA LYS A 170 -0.71 -6.70 -15.32
C LYS A 170 -1.01 -5.39 -14.59
N ILE A 171 -1.47 -5.52 -13.35
CA ILE A 171 -1.81 -4.42 -12.45
C ILE A 171 -0.76 -4.40 -11.34
N ILE A 172 -0.09 -3.26 -11.18
CA ILE A 172 0.89 -3.01 -10.12
C ILE A 172 0.35 -1.87 -9.26
N VAL A 173 0.10 -2.17 -7.99
CA VAL A 173 -0.32 -1.19 -6.98
C VAL A 173 0.82 -1.00 -6.00
N ARG A 174 1.37 0.22 -5.96
CA ARG A 174 2.45 0.59 -5.04
C ARG A 174 1.93 1.53 -3.98
N VAL A 175 2.00 1.10 -2.73
CA VAL A 175 1.55 1.87 -1.57
C VAL A 175 2.78 2.35 -0.80
N SER A 176 2.93 3.66 -0.66
CA SER A 176 3.98 4.28 0.14
C SER A 176 3.38 5.19 1.21
N ALA A 177 4.02 5.27 2.37
CA ALA A 177 3.60 6.16 3.45
C ALA A 177 4.72 7.16 3.73
N SER A 178 4.62 8.39 3.19
CA SER A 178 5.57 9.52 3.23
C SER A 178 7.07 9.17 3.30
N ASN A 179 7.55 8.63 4.43
CA ASN A 179 8.96 8.37 4.74
C ASN A 179 9.30 6.88 4.91
N PHE A 180 8.34 5.98 4.67
CA PHE A 180 8.49 4.54 4.84
C PHE A 180 8.66 3.81 3.51
N THR A 181 9.06 2.54 3.60
CA THR A 181 9.26 1.65 2.45
C THR A 181 7.97 1.52 1.63
N GLU A 182 8.14 1.44 0.30
CA GLU A 182 7.06 1.16 -0.64
C GLU A 182 6.68 -0.32 -0.61
N TYR A 183 5.38 -0.60 -0.62
CA TYR A 183 4.81 -1.94 -0.69
C TYR A 183 4.20 -2.15 -2.07
N GLU A 184 4.67 -3.15 -2.81
CA GLU A 184 4.19 -3.49 -4.15
C GLU A 184 3.25 -4.69 -4.10
N PHE A 185 2.09 -4.54 -4.74
CA PHE A 185 1.11 -5.60 -4.96
C PHE A 185 0.94 -5.79 -6.47
N VAL A 186 0.92 -7.04 -6.92
CA VAL A 186 0.78 -7.39 -8.33
C VAL A 186 -0.42 -8.30 -8.52
N ALA A 187 -1.26 -8.00 -9.49
CA ALA A 187 -2.32 -8.89 -9.96
C ALA A 187 -2.40 -8.90 -11.48
N TYR A 188 -3.14 -9.87 -11.99
CA TYR A 188 -3.42 -10.02 -13.42
C TYR A 188 -4.92 -10.05 -13.63
N LYS A 189 -5.41 -9.25 -14.59
CA LYS A 189 -6.77 -9.33 -15.10
C LYS A 189 -6.72 -9.97 -16.48
N GLY A 190 -7.51 -11.03 -16.68
CA GLY A 190 -7.69 -11.66 -17.98
C GLY A 190 -8.83 -11.02 -18.76
N ASN A 191 -8.72 -11.06 -20.09
CA ASN A 191 -9.77 -10.74 -21.04
C ASN A 191 -10.62 -12.01 -21.27
N TYR A 192 -11.68 -12.16 -20.47
CA TYR A 192 -12.63 -13.27 -20.53
C TYR A 192 -14.07 -12.78 -20.45
#